data_AF-A0A8K0A0L4-F1
#
_entry.id   AF-A0A8K0A0L4-F1
#
_cell.length_a   1.000
_cell.length_b   1.000
_cell.length_c   1.000
_cell.angle_alpha   90.00
_cell.angle_beta   90.00
_cell.angle_gamma   90.00
#
_symmetry.space_group_name_H-M   'P 1'
#
loop_
_entity.id
_entity.type
_entity.pdbx_description
1 polymer ?
#
loop_
_entity_poly.entity_id
_entity_poly.type
_entity_poly.pdbx_seq_one_letter_code
_entity_poly.pdbx_strand_id
1 'polypeptide(L)'
;MSESGRSYYAYGRTWRGHPGTRHDTSFTSGLVREVRLAKHSRYKCEYQRRCARFRDSLGLQEDVFFPERDMCYCPSCHEERRDIEIYQRGNPPKPYVLPLGWSRFALKVPLPQVKLPRGGTVAAFDSWQMCFHGTLRDNVKPIVETGGLRRPGDDISGGTLSQRNGHYNEEWKPEGFDTLQVFVSPSIRYSSKDAYSSPYTWRDRTGQMYKVRSAFQARIRPGSYSIGPTTLHHVRRDERIDPIYKNNEIEWSTKHVDAIMLYGLLIKIEPCS
;
A
#
# COMPACT_ATOMS: atom_id res chain seq x y z
N MET A 1 -33.15 61.12 31.66
CA MET A 1 -34.22 61.22 30.64
C MET A 1 -34.46 59.79 30.18
N SER A 2 -35.26 59.07 30.96
CA SER A 2 -36.72 58.86 30.78
C SER A 2 -36.93 57.63 29.90
N GLU A 3 -37.13 56.46 30.53
CA GLU A 3 -38.44 55.78 30.66
C GLU A 3 -38.59 54.76 29.51
N SER A 4 -39.13 53.56 29.61
CA SER A 4 -39.91 52.77 30.57
C SER A 4 -40.01 51.38 29.91
N GLY A 5 -39.78 50.23 30.55
CA GLY A 5 -40.66 49.63 31.55
C GLY A 5 -41.87 48.92 30.92
N ARG A 6 -41.87 47.59 30.84
CA ARG A 6 -42.81 46.68 31.56
C ARG A 6 -42.85 45.24 31.02
N SER A 7 -42.77 44.34 31.99
CA SER A 7 -43.12 42.91 32.04
C SER A 7 -44.53 42.62 31.53
N TYR A 8 -44.85 41.35 31.20
CA TYR A 8 -45.82 40.54 31.97
C TYR A 8 -46.32 39.25 31.25
N TYR A 9 -46.47 38.20 32.07
CA TYR A 9 -47.30 36.98 32.00
C TYR A 9 -46.89 35.73 31.19
N ALA A 10 -46.70 34.66 31.96
CA ALA A 10 -46.79 33.26 31.59
C ALA A 10 -48.26 32.82 31.40
N TYR A 11 -48.53 31.91 30.47
CA TYR A 11 -49.64 30.94 30.54
C TYR A 11 -49.25 29.66 29.80
N GLY A 12 -49.36 28.53 30.50
CA GLY A 12 -49.16 27.21 29.93
C GLY A 12 -50.29 26.79 29.00
N ARG A 13 -50.00 25.83 28.13
CA ARG A 13 -50.98 24.88 27.57
C ARG A 13 -50.30 23.55 27.32
N THR A 14 -50.80 22.55 28.03
CA THR A 14 -50.62 21.12 27.76
C THR A 14 -51.31 20.76 26.45
N TRP A 15 -50.64 20.02 25.56
CA TRP A 15 -51.30 19.19 24.55
C TRP A 15 -50.70 17.79 24.52
N ARG A 16 -51.62 16.84 24.40
CA ARG A 16 -51.47 15.39 24.48
C ARG A 16 -50.70 14.84 23.28
N GLY A 17 -50.10 13.67 23.49
CA GLY A 17 -49.23 13.02 22.52
C GLY A 17 -49.91 12.50 21.25
N HIS A 18 -49.07 12.18 20.27
CA HIS A 18 -49.27 11.10 19.30
C HIS A 18 -47.90 10.54 18.84
N PRO A 19 -47.87 9.28 18.38
CA PRO A 19 -46.68 8.45 18.34
C PRO A 19 -45.97 8.52 16.98
N GLY A 20 -44.67 8.18 17.01
CA GLY A 20 -44.03 7.52 15.88
C GLY A 20 -43.36 8.44 14.86
N THR A 21 -42.06 8.63 15.05
CA THR A 21 -41.13 8.63 13.92
C THR A 21 -40.08 7.57 14.21
N ARG A 22 -40.31 6.37 13.65
CA ARG A 22 -39.20 5.44 13.39
C ARG A 22 -38.22 6.19 12.50
N HIS A 23 -37.02 6.46 13.02
CA HIS A 23 -35.89 6.80 12.16
C HIS A 23 -35.63 5.60 11.26
N ASP A 24 -36.02 5.75 10.00
CA ASP A 24 -35.77 4.74 8.97
C ASP A 24 -34.28 4.77 8.60
N THR A 25 -33.51 3.90 9.27
CA THR A 25 -32.09 3.67 8.97
C THR A 25 -31.89 2.75 7.76
N SER A 26 -32.93 2.41 7.00
CA SER A 26 -32.84 1.44 5.90
C SER A 26 -32.36 2.02 4.57
N PHE A 27 -32.53 3.33 4.34
CA PHE A 27 -32.28 3.95 3.04
C PHE A 27 -30.78 4.10 2.69
N THR A 28 -29.89 4.10 3.67
CA THR A 28 -28.44 4.25 3.47
C THR A 28 -27.74 2.94 3.11
N SER A 29 -28.26 1.81 3.56
CA SER A 29 -27.67 0.47 3.35
C SER A 29 -27.68 0.04 1.88
N GLY A 30 -28.79 0.28 1.18
CA GLY A 30 -28.97 -0.09 -0.23
C GLY A 30 -28.02 0.66 -1.16
N LEU A 31 -27.93 1.98 -1.01
CA LEU A 31 -27.06 2.84 -1.82
C LEU A 31 -25.57 2.52 -1.61
N VAL A 32 -25.15 2.29 -0.35
CA VAL A 32 -23.76 1.89 -0.04
C VAL A 32 -23.42 0.53 -0.67
N ARG A 33 -24.40 -0.39 -0.74
CA ARG A 33 -24.21 -1.70 -1.37
C ARG A 33 -24.10 -1.58 -2.90
N GLU A 34 -24.95 -0.80 -3.55
CA GLU A 34 -24.92 -0.58 -5.00
C GLU A 34 -23.64 0.10 -5.45
N VAL A 35 -23.18 1.14 -4.74
CA VAL A 35 -21.91 1.81 -5.02
C VAL A 35 -20.73 0.84 -4.91
N ARG A 36 -20.71 -0.02 -3.87
CA ARG A 36 -19.68 -1.05 -3.72
C ARG A 36 -19.71 -2.10 -4.84
N LEU A 37 -20.90 -2.53 -5.28
CA LEU A 37 -21.06 -3.48 -6.38
C LEU A 37 -20.60 -2.90 -7.72
N ALA A 38 -20.97 -1.64 -8.01
CA ALA A 38 -20.50 -0.91 -9.19
C ALA A 38 -18.97 -0.69 -9.17
N LYS A 39 -18.37 -0.48 -7.99
CA LYS A 39 -16.92 -0.35 -7.84
C LYS A 39 -16.18 -1.65 -8.20
N HIS A 40 -16.76 -2.80 -7.89
CA HIS A 40 -16.15 -4.11 -8.15
C HIS A 40 -16.46 -4.67 -9.55
N SER A 41 -17.53 -4.21 -10.20
CA SER A 41 -17.91 -4.65 -11.54
C SER A 41 -16.88 -4.26 -12.63
N ARG A 42 -16.06 -3.23 -12.38
CA ARG A 42 -14.96 -2.84 -13.28
C ARG A 42 -13.86 -3.90 -13.41
N TYR A 43 -13.74 -4.80 -12.43
CA TYR A 43 -12.72 -5.83 -12.43
C TYR A 43 -13.22 -7.08 -13.15
N LYS A 44 -12.52 -7.44 -14.23
CA LYS A 44 -12.89 -8.53 -15.13
C LYS A 44 -12.71 -9.92 -14.51
N CYS A 45 -11.74 -10.09 -13.59
CA CYS A 45 -11.46 -11.39 -12.99
C CYS A 45 -11.82 -11.45 -11.50
N GLU A 46 -12.25 -12.63 -11.04
CA GLU A 46 -12.66 -12.83 -9.64
C GLU A 46 -11.49 -12.68 -8.67
N TYR A 47 -10.27 -13.00 -9.11
CA TYR A 47 -9.08 -12.80 -8.29
C TYR A 47 -8.88 -11.33 -7.90
N GLN A 48 -8.97 -10.40 -8.87
CA GLN A 48 -8.85 -8.98 -8.60
C GLN A 48 -10.03 -8.45 -7.78
N ARG A 49 -11.26 -8.94 -8.02
CA ARG A 49 -12.43 -8.61 -7.18
C ARG A 49 -12.21 -9.00 -5.72
N ARG A 50 -11.66 -10.20 -5.46
CA ARG A 50 -11.29 -10.65 -4.12
C ARG A 50 -10.22 -9.77 -3.50
N CYS A 51 -9.16 -9.45 -4.24
CA CYS A 51 -8.12 -8.53 -3.77
C CYS A 51 -8.70 -7.14 -3.46
N ALA A 52 -9.67 -6.67 -4.24
CA ALA A 52 -10.33 -5.38 -4.02
C ALA A 52 -11.19 -5.38 -2.75
N ARG A 53 -11.88 -6.50 -2.46
CA ARG A 53 -12.60 -6.68 -1.18
C ARG A 53 -11.65 -6.61 0.01
N PHE A 54 -10.47 -7.24 -0.08
CA PHE A 54 -9.45 -7.10 0.96
C PHE A 54 -8.92 -5.68 1.06
N ARG A 55 -8.58 -5.01 -0.05
CA ARG A 55 -8.16 -3.60 -0.07
C ARG A 55 -9.17 -2.71 0.64
N ASP A 56 -10.46 -2.86 0.35
CA ASP A 56 -11.51 -2.06 0.98
C ASP A 56 -11.59 -2.30 2.50
N SER A 57 -11.21 -3.50 2.98
CA SER A 57 -11.15 -3.81 4.41
C SER A 57 -9.98 -3.14 5.15
N LEU A 58 -9.03 -2.53 4.44
CA LEU A 58 -7.91 -1.79 5.03
C LEU A 58 -8.32 -0.39 5.50
N GLY A 59 -9.54 0.07 5.15
CA GLY A 59 -10.05 1.37 5.59
C GLY A 59 -9.24 2.57 5.06
N LEU A 60 -8.69 2.44 3.85
CA LEU A 60 -8.00 3.48 3.11
C LEU A 60 -9.02 4.42 2.45
N GLN A 61 -8.74 5.73 2.41
CA GLN A 61 -9.58 6.69 1.71
C GLN A 61 -9.61 6.39 0.20
N GLU A 62 -10.75 6.60 -0.45
CA GLU A 62 -10.88 6.24 -1.87
C GLU A 62 -10.07 7.15 -2.79
N ASP A 63 -9.87 8.41 -2.38
CA ASP A 63 -9.18 9.44 -3.13
C ASP A 63 -7.68 9.22 -3.26
N VAL A 64 -7.08 8.32 -2.47
CA VAL A 64 -5.66 7.94 -2.59
C VAL A 64 -5.41 7.01 -3.78
N PHE A 65 -6.45 6.43 -4.38
CA PHE A 65 -6.32 5.47 -5.48
C PHE A 65 -6.53 6.12 -6.85
N PHE A 66 -5.91 5.52 -7.88
CA PHE A 66 -6.13 5.82 -9.28
C PHE A 66 -6.63 4.57 -10.04
N PRO A 67 -7.91 4.19 -9.83
CA PRO A 67 -8.57 3.01 -10.39
C PRO A 67 -8.24 2.60 -11.82
N GLU A 68 -8.11 3.58 -12.70
CA GLU A 68 -7.92 3.45 -14.14
C GLU A 68 -6.56 2.80 -14.46
N ARG A 69 -5.65 2.73 -13.48
CA ARG A 69 -4.33 2.12 -13.58
C ARG A 69 -4.19 0.84 -12.73
N ASP A 70 -5.28 0.34 -12.13
CA ASP A 70 -5.28 -0.96 -11.45
C ASP A 70 -4.85 -2.07 -12.42
N MET A 71 -4.13 -3.09 -11.93
CA MET A 71 -3.64 -4.18 -12.76
C MET A 71 -3.66 -5.50 -12.02
N CYS A 72 -4.16 -6.56 -12.67
CA CYS A 72 -4.13 -7.91 -12.12
C CYS A 72 -3.03 -8.74 -12.80
N TYR A 73 -2.19 -9.39 -12.01
CA TYR A 73 -1.11 -10.26 -12.47
C TYR A 73 -1.40 -11.74 -12.17
N CYS A 74 -2.66 -12.12 -11.95
CA CYS A 74 -3.01 -13.55 -11.91
C CYS A 74 -2.71 -14.22 -13.27
N PRO A 75 -2.51 -15.55 -13.31
CA PRO A 75 -2.16 -16.26 -14.54
C PRO A 75 -3.08 -15.93 -15.71
N SER A 76 -4.40 -15.96 -15.51
CA SER A 76 -5.38 -15.68 -16.57
C SER A 76 -5.28 -14.25 -17.11
N CYS A 77 -5.10 -13.23 -16.25
CA CYS A 77 -4.98 -11.84 -16.70
C CYS A 77 -3.62 -11.56 -17.37
N HIS A 78 -2.57 -12.26 -16.95
CA HIS A 78 -1.25 -12.18 -17.58
C HIS A 78 -1.30 -12.77 -19.00
N GLU A 79 -1.91 -13.95 -19.14
CA GLU A 79 -2.11 -14.62 -20.43
C GLU A 79 -3.00 -13.81 -21.39
N GLU A 80 -4.14 -13.28 -20.89
CA GLU A 80 -5.06 -12.45 -21.70
C GLU A 80 -4.36 -11.21 -22.28
N ARG A 81 -3.46 -10.57 -21.51
CA ARG A 81 -2.68 -9.42 -21.98
C ARG A 81 -1.50 -9.79 -22.87
N ARG A 82 -1.10 -11.07 -22.92
CA ARG A 82 0.12 -11.55 -23.57
C ARG A 82 1.38 -10.83 -23.07
N ASP A 83 1.42 -10.59 -21.76
CA ASP A 83 2.59 -10.01 -21.09
C ASP A 83 3.77 -11.01 -21.13
N ILE A 84 5.00 -10.49 -21.06
CA ILE A 84 6.21 -11.29 -20.80
C ILE A 84 6.57 -11.21 -19.31
N GLU A 85 7.28 -12.20 -18.77
CA GLU A 85 7.57 -12.20 -17.32
C GLU A 85 8.60 -11.13 -16.91
N ILE A 86 9.51 -10.74 -17.82
CA ILE A 86 10.64 -9.85 -17.51
C ILE A 86 10.55 -8.57 -18.34
N TYR A 87 10.58 -7.42 -17.66
CA TYR A 87 10.64 -6.10 -18.29
C TYR A 87 11.86 -5.32 -17.81
N GLN A 88 12.21 -4.26 -18.52
CA GLN A 88 13.23 -3.29 -18.09
C GLN A 88 12.63 -1.90 -17.92
N ARG A 89 13.08 -1.16 -16.90
CA ARG A 89 12.70 0.24 -16.66
C ARG A 89 13.85 1.04 -16.05
N GLY A 90 13.77 2.36 -16.19
CA GLY A 90 14.71 3.31 -15.63
C GLY A 90 15.84 3.69 -16.60
N ASN A 91 16.65 4.66 -16.20
CA ASN A 91 17.85 5.09 -16.91
C ASN A 91 19.03 5.22 -15.92
N PRO A 92 19.99 4.28 -15.91
CA PRO A 92 20.11 3.14 -16.82
C PRO A 92 19.00 2.09 -16.59
N PRO A 93 18.59 1.36 -17.64
CA PRO A 93 17.53 0.36 -17.55
C PRO A 93 17.97 -0.79 -16.65
N LYS A 94 17.10 -1.16 -15.71
CA LYS A 94 17.24 -2.36 -14.89
C LYS A 94 16.08 -3.33 -15.13
N PRO A 95 16.37 -4.64 -15.27
CA PRO A 95 15.35 -5.65 -15.43
C PRO A 95 14.57 -5.87 -14.13
N TYR A 96 13.34 -6.35 -14.22
CA TYR A 96 12.56 -6.82 -13.08
C TYR A 96 11.54 -7.86 -13.54
N VAL A 97 11.19 -8.77 -12.64
CA VAL A 97 10.15 -9.78 -12.84
C VAL A 97 8.78 -9.16 -12.53
N LEU A 98 7.78 -9.39 -13.39
CA LEU A 98 6.41 -9.02 -13.09
C LEU A 98 5.95 -9.67 -11.78
N PRO A 99 5.11 -9.00 -10.97
CA PRO A 99 4.58 -9.57 -9.74
C PRO A 99 3.46 -10.56 -10.06
N LEU A 100 3.77 -11.67 -10.74
CA LEU A 100 2.83 -12.74 -11.07
C LEU A 100 2.17 -13.28 -9.79
N GLY A 101 0.84 -13.46 -9.87
CA GLY A 101 -0.01 -13.82 -8.74
C GLY A 101 -0.42 -12.64 -7.84
N TRP A 102 -0.04 -11.40 -8.13
CA TRP A 102 -0.47 -10.22 -7.36
C TRP A 102 -1.60 -9.44 -8.05
N SER A 103 -2.28 -8.59 -7.31
CA SER A 103 -3.13 -7.53 -7.85
C SER A 103 -2.63 -6.18 -7.35
N ARG A 104 -2.35 -5.27 -8.28
CA ARG A 104 -1.99 -3.89 -8.01
C ARG A 104 -3.23 -3.00 -8.01
N PHE A 105 -3.38 -2.27 -6.92
CA PHE A 105 -4.26 -1.11 -6.84
C PHE A 105 -3.39 0.14 -6.96
N ALA A 106 -3.58 0.89 -8.04
CA ALA A 106 -2.73 2.03 -8.32
C ALA A 106 -3.01 3.16 -7.34
N LEU A 107 -1.95 3.75 -6.80
CA LEU A 107 -2.02 4.91 -5.92
C LEU A 107 -1.94 6.18 -6.77
N LYS A 108 -2.62 7.24 -6.35
CA LYS A 108 -2.36 8.58 -6.86
C LYS A 108 -0.96 8.96 -6.45
N VAL A 109 -0.14 9.26 -7.45
CA VAL A 109 1.17 9.82 -7.23
C VAL A 109 1.03 11.34 -7.27
N PRO A 110 1.46 12.07 -6.23
CA PRO A 110 1.48 13.52 -6.27
C PRO A 110 2.45 14.00 -7.36
N LEU A 111 1.90 14.44 -8.48
CA LEU A 111 2.58 15.27 -9.49
C LEU A 111 2.70 16.68 -8.87
N PRO A 112 3.85 17.22 -8.43
CA PRO A 112 5.24 16.91 -8.75
C PRO A 112 6.14 16.75 -7.49
N GLN A 113 6.17 15.59 -6.83
CA GLN A 113 7.21 15.36 -5.79
C GLN A 113 8.61 15.15 -6.38
N VAL A 114 8.72 15.05 -7.72
CA VAL A 114 10.00 15.11 -8.42
C VAL A 114 10.25 16.54 -8.87
N LYS A 115 10.65 17.43 -7.95
CA LYS A 115 11.38 18.64 -8.33
C LYS A 115 12.75 18.19 -8.82
N LEU A 116 12.85 17.82 -10.10
CA LEU A 116 14.15 17.79 -10.76
C LEU A 116 14.73 19.20 -10.72
N PRO A 117 16.05 19.38 -10.61
CA PRO A 117 16.71 20.68 -10.77
C PRO A 117 16.36 21.41 -12.08
N ARG A 118 15.66 20.75 -13.03
CA ARG A 118 15.25 21.28 -14.34
C ARG A 118 13.82 20.91 -14.76
N GLY A 119 12.89 20.72 -13.80
CA GLY A 119 11.44 20.66 -14.06
C GLY A 119 10.95 19.52 -14.99
N GLY A 120 10.46 18.42 -14.41
CA GLY A 120 9.75 17.39 -15.17
C GLY A 120 9.14 16.29 -14.31
N THR A 121 7.81 16.19 -14.33
CA THR A 121 6.98 15.21 -13.58
C THR A 121 6.91 13.83 -14.22
N VAL A 122 7.12 13.74 -15.53
CA VAL A 122 7.07 12.50 -16.32
C VAL A 122 8.33 11.66 -16.10
N ALA A 123 9.40 12.27 -15.60
CA ALA A 123 10.71 11.65 -15.51
C ALA A 123 10.79 10.43 -14.58
N ALA A 124 10.04 10.33 -13.48
CA ALA A 124 10.20 9.18 -12.58
C ALA A 124 9.73 7.86 -13.19
N PHE A 125 8.57 7.82 -13.85
CA PHE A 125 8.11 6.58 -14.48
C PHE A 125 9.00 6.11 -15.63
N ASP A 126 9.68 7.05 -16.29
CA ASP A 126 10.57 6.79 -17.44
C ASP A 126 12.03 6.50 -17.01
N SER A 127 12.55 7.26 -16.05
CA SER A 127 13.98 7.23 -15.67
C SER A 127 14.26 6.54 -14.35
N TRP A 128 13.27 6.32 -13.47
CA TRP A 128 13.51 5.65 -12.19
C TRP A 128 13.29 4.14 -12.29
N GLN A 129 14.11 3.42 -11.53
CA GLN A 129 14.17 1.97 -11.54
C GLN A 129 13.03 1.36 -10.74
N MET A 130 12.66 0.13 -11.07
CA MET A 130 11.59 -0.59 -10.40
C MET A 130 12.07 -1.22 -9.09
N CYS A 131 11.29 -1.03 -8.03
CA CYS A 131 11.52 -1.71 -6.77
C CYS A 131 10.20 -2.03 -6.05
N PHE A 132 10.32 -2.84 -5.02
CA PHE A 132 9.25 -3.35 -4.19
C PHE A 132 9.62 -3.22 -2.71
N HIS A 133 8.61 -3.04 -1.88
CA HIS A 133 8.75 -3.01 -0.43
C HIS A 133 7.70 -3.92 0.19
N GLY A 134 8.12 -5.06 0.74
CA GLY A 134 7.25 -5.95 1.51
C GLY A 134 6.80 -5.27 2.80
N THR A 135 5.54 -5.42 3.19
CA THR A 135 5.05 -4.84 4.44
C THR A 135 3.96 -5.69 5.09
N LEU A 136 3.72 -5.44 6.37
CA LEU A 136 2.63 -6.06 7.12
C LEU A 136 1.31 -5.32 6.83
N ARG A 137 0.18 -6.04 6.94
CA ARG A 137 -1.16 -5.48 6.78
C ARG A 137 -1.33 -4.16 7.54
N ASP A 138 -0.93 -4.14 8.80
CA ASP A 138 -1.20 -3.02 9.71
C ASP A 138 -0.35 -1.77 9.38
N ASN A 139 0.70 -1.94 8.59
CA ASN A 139 1.55 -0.84 8.12
C ASN A 139 1.08 -0.25 6.78
N VAL A 140 0.17 -0.90 6.06
CA VAL A 140 -0.32 -0.40 4.77
C VAL A 140 -0.98 0.96 4.92
N LYS A 141 -1.89 1.11 5.89
CA LYS A 141 -2.64 2.35 6.11
C LYS A 141 -1.74 3.52 6.53
N PRO A 142 -0.88 3.39 7.55
CA PRO A 142 0.08 4.44 7.91
C PRO A 142 0.99 4.85 6.74
N ILE A 143 1.49 3.91 5.94
CA ILE A 143 2.36 4.22 4.79
C ILE A 143 1.60 5.04 3.73
N VAL A 144 0.36 4.65 3.42
CA VAL A 144 -0.47 5.38 2.43
C VAL A 144 -0.86 6.76 2.95
N GLU A 145 -1.33 6.88 4.19
CA GLU A 145 -1.81 8.14 4.75
C GLU A 145 -0.68 9.14 5.00
N THR A 146 0.54 8.68 5.30
CA THR A 146 1.72 9.54 5.42
C THR A 146 2.40 9.85 4.08
N GLY A 147 1.92 9.28 2.97
CA GLY A 147 2.37 9.60 1.61
C GLY A 147 3.71 8.97 1.20
N GLY A 148 4.22 7.98 1.91
CA GLY A 148 5.49 7.34 1.55
C GLY A 148 6.05 6.38 2.59
N LEU A 149 7.16 5.73 2.24
CA LEU A 149 7.94 4.95 3.19
C LEU A 149 8.62 5.88 4.19
N ARG A 150 8.67 5.44 5.45
CA ARG A 150 9.30 6.18 6.54
C ARG A 150 10.47 5.38 7.07
N ARG A 151 11.45 6.09 7.62
CA ARG A 151 12.57 5.47 8.33
C ARG A 151 12.16 5.22 9.78
N PRO A 152 12.68 4.17 10.42
CA PRO A 152 12.71 4.14 11.88
C PRO A 152 13.33 5.45 12.40
N GLY A 153 12.72 6.08 13.39
CA GLY A 153 13.11 7.40 13.89
C GLY A 153 12.39 8.59 13.26
N ASP A 154 11.62 8.42 12.18
CA ASP A 154 10.80 9.52 11.66
C ASP A 154 9.60 9.79 12.60
N ASP A 155 9.28 11.07 12.81
CA ASP A 155 8.10 11.49 13.57
C ASP A 155 6.82 11.21 12.79
N ILE A 156 5.88 10.50 13.42
CA ILE A 156 4.52 10.29 12.94
C ILE A 156 3.54 10.97 13.91
N SER A 157 2.34 11.30 13.43
CA SER A 157 1.27 11.84 14.28
C SER A 157 0.89 10.82 15.35
N GLY A 158 1.52 10.90 16.53
CA GLY A 158 1.34 9.97 17.64
C GLY A 158 2.61 9.31 18.19
N GLY A 159 3.81 9.60 17.67
CA GLY A 159 5.08 9.11 18.23
C GLY A 159 6.20 8.96 17.20
N THR A 160 7.29 8.30 17.59
CA THR A 160 8.43 7.98 16.70
C THR A 160 8.31 6.55 16.19
N LEU A 161 8.54 6.33 14.89
CA LEU A 161 8.54 4.98 14.30
C LEU A 161 9.66 4.11 14.89
N SER A 162 9.31 3.01 15.53
CA SER A 162 10.27 2.06 16.10
C SER A 162 10.89 1.15 15.03
N GLN A 163 12.10 0.65 15.29
CA GLN A 163 12.70 -0.43 14.50
C GLN A 163 11.90 -1.71 14.69
N ARG A 164 11.63 -2.44 13.59
CA ARG A 164 10.87 -3.70 13.65
C ARG A 164 11.74 -4.84 14.20
N ASN A 165 11.16 -5.68 15.05
CA ASN A 165 11.77 -6.93 15.52
C ASN A 165 12.09 -7.86 14.33
N GLY A 166 13.27 -8.49 14.34
CA GLY A 166 13.75 -9.39 13.29
C GLY A 166 14.54 -8.72 12.16
N HIS A 167 14.72 -7.40 12.21
CA HIS A 167 15.70 -6.67 11.41
C HIS A 167 16.90 -6.28 12.28
N TYR A 168 18.05 -5.99 11.67
CA TYR A 168 19.19 -5.41 12.39
C TYR A 168 18.75 -4.15 13.13
N ASN A 169 19.05 -4.09 14.42
CA ASN A 169 18.82 -2.93 15.28
C ASN A 169 20.15 -2.38 15.80
N GLU A 170 20.15 -1.26 16.52
CA GLU A 170 21.39 -0.69 17.08
C GLU A 170 22.19 -1.67 17.95
N GLU A 171 21.53 -2.66 18.55
CA GLU A 171 22.15 -3.67 19.42
C GLU A 171 22.78 -4.84 18.64
N TRP A 172 22.29 -5.16 17.44
CA TRP A 172 22.64 -6.37 16.67
C TRP A 172 23.02 -6.09 15.21
N LYS A 173 23.30 -4.84 14.85
CA LYS A 173 23.72 -4.48 13.49
C LYS A 173 25.18 -4.87 13.20
N PRO A 174 25.51 -5.30 11.96
CA PRO A 174 26.90 -5.42 11.53
C PRO A 174 27.64 -4.08 11.67
N GLU A 175 28.95 -4.14 11.92
CA GLU A 175 29.78 -2.93 12.01
C GLU A 175 29.66 -2.11 10.72
N GLY A 176 29.33 -0.81 10.86
CA GLY A 176 29.10 0.10 9.74
C GLY A 176 27.70 0.03 9.07
N PHE A 177 26.80 -0.85 9.53
CA PHE A 177 25.41 -0.86 9.07
C PHE A 177 24.62 0.29 9.71
N ASP A 178 23.75 0.93 8.94
CA ASP A 178 22.93 2.04 9.42
C ASP A 178 21.45 1.67 9.28
N THR A 179 20.79 1.61 10.43
CA THR A 179 19.40 1.16 10.61
C THR A 179 18.38 2.25 10.25
N LEU A 180 18.82 3.50 10.08
CA LEU A 180 18.00 4.66 9.71
C LEU A 180 17.86 4.79 8.18
N GLN A 181 17.53 3.68 7.52
CA GLN A 181 17.40 3.59 6.07
C GLN A 181 16.10 2.90 5.68
N VAL A 182 15.62 3.20 4.49
CA VAL A 182 14.52 2.46 3.87
C VAL A 182 15.10 1.36 3.00
N PHE A 183 14.63 0.14 3.21
CA PHE A 183 14.98 -1.03 2.42
C PHE A 183 13.90 -1.32 1.37
N VAL A 184 14.32 -1.51 0.14
CA VAL A 184 13.51 -1.96 -0.98
C VAL A 184 14.27 -3.04 -1.75
N SER A 185 13.63 -3.68 -2.70
CA SER A 185 14.29 -4.68 -3.55
C SER A 185 13.79 -4.59 -4.99
N PRO A 186 14.63 -4.86 -5.99
CA PRO A 186 14.14 -5.01 -7.37
C PRO A 186 13.32 -6.29 -7.56
N SER A 187 13.31 -7.19 -6.56
CA SER A 187 12.60 -8.46 -6.59
C SER A 187 11.36 -8.43 -5.70
N ILE A 188 10.20 -8.61 -6.32
CA ILE A 188 8.97 -8.91 -5.59
C ILE A 188 9.05 -10.28 -4.89
N ARG A 189 9.79 -11.25 -5.44
CA ARG A 189 9.98 -12.58 -4.82
C ARG A 189 10.72 -12.43 -3.49
N TYR A 190 11.78 -11.62 -3.46
CA TYR A 190 12.47 -11.25 -2.20
C TYR A 190 11.55 -10.51 -1.25
N SER A 191 10.92 -9.42 -1.72
CA SER A 191 10.04 -8.57 -0.91
C SER A 191 8.81 -9.31 -0.34
N SER A 192 8.43 -10.43 -0.95
CA SER A 192 7.29 -11.26 -0.51
C SER A 192 7.63 -12.28 0.57
N LYS A 193 8.91 -12.48 0.90
CA LYS A 193 9.34 -13.42 1.94
C LYS A 193 8.74 -13.02 3.30
N ASP A 194 8.52 -14.03 4.15
CA ASP A 194 7.76 -13.89 5.40
C ASP A 194 8.36 -12.88 6.38
N ALA A 195 9.68 -12.68 6.34
CA ALA A 195 10.37 -11.65 7.13
C ALA A 195 9.92 -10.22 6.76
N TYR A 196 9.51 -9.98 5.50
CA TYR A 196 9.17 -8.65 5.01
C TYR A 196 7.67 -8.45 4.82
N SER A 197 6.97 -9.50 4.40
CA SER A 197 5.53 -9.49 4.11
C SER A 197 4.87 -10.72 4.72
N SER A 198 4.89 -10.83 6.05
CA SER A 198 4.25 -11.96 6.75
C SER A 198 2.78 -12.08 6.39
N PRO A 199 2.27 -13.31 6.14
CA PRO A 199 0.89 -13.49 5.70
C PRO A 199 -0.09 -13.21 6.84
N TYR A 200 -1.19 -12.52 6.52
CA TYR A 200 -2.33 -12.28 7.41
C TYR A 200 -3.51 -13.17 7.00
N THR A 201 -4.16 -13.81 7.97
CA THR A 201 -5.35 -14.61 7.71
C THR A 201 -6.58 -13.70 7.64
N TRP A 202 -7.26 -13.70 6.50
CA TRP A 202 -8.45 -12.89 6.24
C TRP A 202 -9.66 -13.77 5.88
N ARG A 203 -10.81 -13.50 6.48
CA ARG A 203 -12.10 -14.10 6.14
C ARG A 203 -12.81 -13.23 5.11
N ASP A 204 -13.02 -13.74 3.90
CA ASP A 204 -13.84 -13.04 2.90
C ASP A 204 -15.33 -13.13 3.27
N ARG A 205 -16.16 -12.33 2.60
CA ARG A 205 -17.63 -12.29 2.78
C ARG A 205 -18.31 -13.64 2.51
N THR A 206 -17.67 -14.53 1.78
CA THR A 206 -18.14 -15.90 1.55
C THR A 206 -17.90 -16.84 2.74
N GLY A 207 -17.20 -16.37 3.78
CA GLY A 207 -16.77 -17.20 4.91
C GLY A 207 -15.44 -17.92 4.66
N GLN A 208 -14.93 -17.95 3.42
CA GLN A 208 -13.66 -18.58 3.09
C GLN A 208 -12.48 -17.84 3.73
N MET A 209 -11.54 -18.61 4.27
CA MET A 209 -10.30 -18.12 4.85
C MET A 209 -9.19 -18.06 3.80
N TYR A 210 -8.42 -16.98 3.81
CA TYR A 210 -7.32 -16.73 2.90
C TYR A 210 -6.08 -16.24 3.66
N LYS A 211 -4.89 -16.59 3.16
CA LYS A 211 -3.62 -15.94 3.51
C LYS A 211 -3.40 -14.77 2.58
N VAL A 212 -3.12 -13.60 3.15
CA VAL A 212 -2.96 -12.34 2.41
C VAL A 212 -1.59 -11.74 2.67
N ARG A 213 -0.90 -11.33 1.60
CA ARG A 213 0.38 -10.62 1.65
C ARG A 213 0.23 -9.24 1.01
N SER A 214 0.97 -8.27 1.55
CA SER A 214 0.95 -6.88 1.10
C SER A 214 2.35 -6.40 0.78
N ALA A 215 2.49 -5.71 -0.34
CA ALA A 215 3.73 -5.03 -0.70
C ALA A 215 3.40 -3.72 -1.42
N PHE A 216 4.35 -2.80 -1.46
CA PHE A 216 4.27 -1.65 -2.34
C PHE A 216 5.12 -1.86 -3.57
N GLN A 217 4.56 -1.47 -4.72
CA GLN A 217 5.30 -1.26 -5.95
C GLN A 217 5.73 0.20 -6.01
N ALA A 218 7.02 0.43 -6.25
CA ALA A 218 7.65 1.73 -6.14
C ALA A 218 8.65 1.98 -7.26
N ARG A 219 8.96 3.26 -7.48
CA ARG A 219 10.11 3.71 -8.28
C ARG A 219 11.19 4.20 -7.33
N ILE A 220 12.46 3.93 -7.65
CA ILE A 220 13.60 4.48 -6.92
C ILE A 220 14.55 5.21 -7.86
N ARG A 221 15.01 6.39 -7.44
CA ARG A 221 15.88 7.26 -8.23
C ARG A 221 17.25 6.59 -8.45
N PRO A 222 17.74 6.50 -9.70
CA PRO A 222 19.09 5.99 -9.95
C PRO A 222 20.14 6.85 -9.22
N GLY A 223 21.13 6.19 -8.61
CA GLY A 223 22.21 6.86 -7.88
C GLY A 223 21.85 7.33 -6.46
N SER A 224 20.61 7.14 -6.00
CA SER A 224 20.20 7.54 -4.65
C SER A 224 20.21 6.40 -3.62
N TYR A 225 20.73 5.23 -3.97
CA TYR A 225 20.62 4.03 -3.16
C TYR A 225 21.86 3.14 -3.27
N SER A 226 22.09 2.35 -2.24
CA SER A 226 23.16 1.35 -2.17
C SER A 226 22.61 -0.03 -2.52
N ILE A 227 23.46 -0.88 -3.08
CA ILE A 227 23.14 -2.28 -3.42
C ILE A 227 23.89 -3.17 -2.44
N GLY A 228 23.17 -4.11 -1.83
CA GLY A 228 23.71 -5.05 -0.84
C GLY A 228 23.17 -6.47 -0.98
N PRO A 229 23.74 -7.39 -0.20
CA PRO A 229 23.32 -8.78 -0.19
C PRO A 229 22.00 -8.98 0.57
N THR A 230 21.38 -10.14 0.35
CA THR A 230 20.26 -10.63 1.15
C THR A 230 20.63 -10.65 2.63
N THR A 231 19.72 -10.17 3.47
CA THR A 231 19.80 -10.27 4.93
C THR A 231 19.03 -11.48 5.48
N LEU A 232 18.38 -12.27 4.62
CA LEU A 232 17.73 -13.52 5.00
C LEU A 232 18.76 -14.61 5.28
N HIS A 233 19.11 -14.78 6.56
CA HIS A 233 20.09 -15.77 7.03
C HIS A 233 19.75 -17.23 6.73
N HIS A 234 18.47 -17.55 6.47
CA HIS A 234 18.00 -18.91 6.20
C HIS A 234 18.07 -19.31 4.71
N VAL A 235 18.37 -18.36 3.81
CA VAL A 235 18.52 -18.66 2.39
C VAL A 235 19.84 -19.39 2.20
N ARG A 236 19.78 -20.64 1.71
CA ARG A 236 20.98 -21.44 1.46
C ARG A 236 21.83 -20.79 0.37
N ARG A 237 23.15 -21.02 0.41
CA ARG A 237 24.11 -20.39 -0.51
C ARG A 237 23.82 -20.68 -2.00
N ASP A 238 23.18 -21.81 -2.29
CA ASP A 238 22.76 -22.28 -3.61
C ASP A 238 21.30 -21.92 -3.97
N GLU A 239 20.49 -21.47 -3.02
CA GLU A 239 19.10 -21.08 -3.27
C GLU A 239 19.05 -19.68 -3.87
N ARG A 240 18.70 -19.58 -5.16
CA ARG A 240 18.48 -18.30 -5.81
C ARG A 240 17.05 -17.80 -5.60
N ILE A 241 16.90 -16.62 -5.00
CA ILE A 241 15.58 -16.05 -4.68
C ILE A 241 14.87 -15.50 -5.93
N ASP A 242 15.63 -14.83 -6.79
CA ASP A 242 15.13 -14.15 -7.98
C ASP A 242 15.83 -14.67 -9.24
N PRO A 243 15.11 -14.90 -10.35
CA PRO A 243 15.73 -15.45 -11.57
C PRO A 243 16.71 -14.49 -12.24
N ILE A 244 16.67 -13.19 -11.91
CA ILE A 244 17.49 -12.15 -12.54
C ILE A 244 18.55 -11.64 -11.58
N TYR A 245 18.19 -11.28 -10.36
CA TYR A 245 19.12 -10.71 -9.38
C TYR A 245 19.83 -11.80 -8.60
N LYS A 246 21.16 -11.65 -8.40
CA LYS A 246 21.90 -12.50 -7.49
C LYS A 246 21.58 -12.13 -6.05
N ASN A 247 21.71 -13.09 -5.13
CA ASN A 247 21.46 -12.85 -3.72
C ASN A 247 22.39 -11.78 -3.11
N ASN A 248 23.54 -11.46 -3.72
CA ASN A 248 24.46 -10.42 -3.24
C ASN A 248 24.14 -9.00 -3.73
N GLU A 249 23.07 -8.81 -4.52
CA GLU A 249 22.66 -7.52 -5.09
C GLU A 249 21.14 -7.26 -5.00
N ILE A 250 20.43 -8.08 -4.22
CA ILE A 250 18.96 -8.12 -4.20
C ILE A 250 18.34 -7.18 -3.16
N GLU A 251 19.13 -6.64 -2.23
CA GLU A 251 18.66 -5.69 -1.22
C GLU A 251 19.19 -4.29 -1.54
N TRP A 252 18.28 -3.33 -1.67
CA TRP A 252 18.61 -1.94 -1.96
C TRP A 252 18.23 -1.07 -0.77
N SER A 253 19.10 -0.14 -0.38
CA SER A 253 18.84 0.74 0.76
C SER A 253 19.08 2.21 0.43
N THR A 254 18.32 3.10 1.05
CA THR A 254 18.52 4.55 0.89
C THR A 254 18.16 5.32 2.15
N LYS A 255 18.88 6.43 2.37
CA LYS A 255 18.57 7.43 3.41
C LYS A 255 17.58 8.49 2.93
N HIS A 256 17.32 8.53 1.62
CA HIS A 256 16.52 9.55 0.93
C HIS A 256 15.13 9.01 0.62
N VAL A 257 14.18 9.20 1.54
CA VAL A 257 12.79 8.73 1.37
C VAL A 257 12.09 9.39 0.18
N ASP A 258 12.48 10.63 -0.15
CA ASP A 258 12.05 11.39 -1.32
C ASP A 258 12.57 10.82 -2.65
N ALA A 259 13.56 9.92 -2.59
CA ALA A 259 14.03 9.18 -3.75
C ALA A 259 13.20 7.92 -4.04
N ILE A 260 12.15 7.65 -3.26
CA ILE A 260 11.22 6.55 -3.47
C ILE A 260 9.82 7.11 -3.75
N MET A 261 9.23 6.65 -4.85
CA MET A 261 7.87 7.02 -5.24
C MET A 261 6.99 5.78 -5.26
N LEU A 262 6.14 5.63 -4.24
CA LEU A 262 5.13 4.59 -4.19
C LEU A 262 4.04 4.89 -5.22
N TYR A 263 3.65 3.88 -6.01
CA TYR A 263 2.60 4.07 -7.02
C TYR A 263 1.60 2.91 -7.13
N GLY A 264 1.80 1.83 -6.35
CA GLY A 264 0.84 0.74 -6.31
C GLY A 264 0.90 -0.03 -5.00
N LEU A 265 -0.27 -0.32 -4.44
CA LEU A 265 -0.45 -1.33 -3.40
C LEU A 265 -0.64 -2.69 -4.08
N LEU A 266 0.28 -3.61 -3.83
CA LEU A 266 0.21 -5.00 -4.28
C LEU A 266 -0.41 -5.86 -3.19
N ILE A 267 -1.45 -6.62 -3.55
CA ILE A 267 -2.10 -7.61 -2.70
C ILE A 267 -1.98 -8.98 -3.36
N LYS A 268 -1.53 -9.98 -2.61
CA LYS A 268 -1.55 -11.39 -3.02
C LYS A 268 -2.43 -12.17 -2.05
N ILE A 269 -3.35 -12.97 -2.59
CA ILE A 269 -4.30 -13.77 -1.82
C ILE A 269 -4.17 -15.23 -2.23
N GLU A 270 -4.00 -16.10 -1.25
CA GLU A 270 -3.93 -17.56 -1.42
C GLU A 270 -4.96 -18.22 -0.48
N PRO A 271 -5.66 -19.28 -0.89
CA PRO A 271 -6.52 -20.03 0.02
C PRO A 271 -5.74 -20.53 1.23
N CYS A 272 -6.36 -20.52 2.42
CA CYS A 272 -5.84 -21.31 3.53
C CYS A 272 -5.99 -22.79 3.18
N SER A 273 -4.88 -23.53 3.20
CA SER A 273 -4.82 -24.99 3.22
C SER A 273 -5.44 -25.55 4.49
#